data_AF-A0A7C3D4V4-F1
#
_entry.id   AF-A0A7C3D4V4-F1
#
_cell.length_a   1.000
_cell.length_b   1.000
_cell.length_c   1.000
_cell.angle_alpha   90.00
_cell.angle_beta   90.00
_cell.angle_gamma   90.00
#
_symmetry.space_group_name_H-M   'P 1'
#
loop_
_entity.id
_entity.type
_entity.pdbx_description
1 polymer ?
#
loop_
_entity_poly.entity_id
_entity_poly.type
_entity_poly.pdbx_seq_one_letter_code
_entity_poly.pdbx_strand_id
1 'polypeptide(L)'
;MTAKYQIIYWRDIPAQVKMKIGRKRSSRPLSARFMAAVDAAAMQAGLTDSDGYMAEWRMGDCQEIPGEPEAFAEALVAQLEADYPGDRLRQMVKQGGWEA
;
A
#
# COMPACT_ATOMS: atom_id res chain seq x y z
N MET A 1 -20.49 -0.19 16.10
CA MET A 1 -20.15 -0.20 14.66
C MET A 1 -18.78 -0.84 14.52
N THR A 2 -18.62 -1.88 13.70
CA THR A 2 -17.29 -2.46 13.45
C THR A 2 -16.64 -1.72 12.28
N ALA A 3 -15.51 -1.06 12.55
CA ALA A 3 -14.68 -0.41 11.55
C ALA A 3 -13.43 -1.27 11.33
N LYS A 4 -13.08 -1.53 10.07
CA LYS A 4 -11.92 -2.35 9.70
C LYS A 4 -11.07 -1.63 8.68
N TYR A 5 -9.78 -1.89 8.67
CA TYR A 5 -8.86 -1.44 7.65
C TYR A 5 -8.07 -2.60 7.04
N GLN A 6 -7.55 -2.35 5.85
CA GLN A 6 -6.64 -3.22 5.10
C GLN A 6 -5.64 -2.32 4.38
N ILE A 7 -4.39 -2.76 4.27
CA ILE A 7 -3.40 -2.09 3.43
C ILE A 7 -3.38 -2.81 2.09
N ILE A 8 -3.37 -2.07 1.00
CA ILE A 8 -3.23 -2.60 -0.35
C ILE A 8 -1.77 -2.44 -0.74
N TYR A 9 -1.21 -3.53 -1.26
CA TYR A 9 0.17 -3.61 -1.69
C TYR A 9 0.24 -3.99 -3.15
N TRP A 10 1.26 -3.50 -3.83
CA TRP A 10 1.76 -4.15 -5.04
C TRP A 10 3.01 -4.91 -4.65
N ARG A 11 2.97 -6.24 -4.74
CA ARG A 11 3.94 -7.11 -4.05
C ARG A 11 4.09 -6.68 -2.58
N ASP A 12 5.27 -6.27 -2.13
CA ASP A 12 5.50 -5.81 -0.76
C ASP A 12 5.43 -4.28 -0.58
N ILE A 13 5.31 -3.50 -1.65
CA ILE A 13 5.24 -2.04 -1.57
C ILE A 13 3.81 -1.59 -1.20
N PRO A 14 3.59 -0.90 -0.06
CA PRO A 14 2.27 -0.39 0.30
C PRO A 14 1.88 0.78 -0.60
N ALA A 15 0.61 0.83 -1.04
CA ALA A 15 0.13 1.88 -1.94
C ALA A 15 -1.06 2.66 -1.36
N GLN A 16 -1.95 2.00 -0.62
CA GLN A 16 -3.13 2.66 -0.04
C GLN A 16 -3.64 1.93 1.20
N VAL A 17 -4.24 2.68 2.12
CA VAL A 17 -5.02 2.17 3.25
C VAL A 17 -6.49 2.19 2.85
N LYS A 18 -7.15 1.03 2.90
CA LYS A 18 -8.58 0.87 2.65
C LYS A 18 -9.33 0.66 3.94
N MET A 19 -10.39 1.42 4.16
CA MET A 19 -11.25 1.32 5.33
C MET A 19 -12.64 0.84 4.95
N LYS A 20 -13.27 0.12 5.88
CA LYS A 20 -14.65 -0.34 5.80
C LYS A 20 -15.35 -0.06 7.13
N ILE A 21 -16.32 0.85 7.09
CA ILE A 21 -17.12 1.26 8.25
C ILE A 21 -18.57 0.86 7.96
N GLY A 22 -18.99 -0.28 8.50
CA GLY A 22 -20.26 -0.90 8.15
C GLY A 22 -20.36 -1.19 6.63
N ARG A 23 -21.23 -0.46 5.92
CA ARG A 23 -21.41 -0.56 4.46
C ARG A 23 -20.56 0.44 3.67
N LYS A 24 -20.02 1.47 4.31
CA LYS A 24 -19.19 2.49 3.65
C LYS A 24 -17.77 1.95 3.47
N ARG A 25 -17.18 2.25 2.30
CA ARG A 25 -15.78 1.96 1.99
C ARG A 25 -15.09 3.25 1.61
N SER A 26 -13.88 3.46 2.10
CA SER A 26 -13.03 4.59 1.75
C SER A 26 -11.61 4.10 1.57
N SER A 27 -10.81 4.81 0.77
CA SER A 27 -9.39 4.53 0.59
C SER A 27 -8.60 5.82 0.77
N ARG A 28 -7.40 5.71 1.36
CA ARG A 28 -6.41 6.77 1.49
C ARG A 28 -5.14 6.31 0.77
N PRO A 29 -4.77 6.90 -0.38
CA PRO A 29 -3.51 6.59 -1.03
C PRO A 29 -2.34 7.12 -0.19
N LEU A 30 -1.20 6.44 -0.25
CA LEU A 30 0.07 6.98 0.21
C LEU A 30 0.58 8.00 -0.82
N SER A 31 1.62 8.76 -0.46
CA SER A 31 2.26 9.72 -1.35
C SER A 31 2.70 9.11 -2.69
N ALA A 32 2.77 9.95 -3.72
CA ALA A 32 3.08 9.55 -5.09
C ALA A 32 4.41 8.80 -5.24
N ARG A 33 5.35 8.94 -4.29
CA ARG A 33 6.62 8.19 -4.28
C ARG A 33 6.44 6.68 -4.17
N PHE A 34 5.36 6.21 -3.53
CA PHE A 34 5.05 4.78 -3.45
C PHE A 34 4.60 4.25 -4.81
N MET A 35 3.70 4.96 -5.49
CA MET A 35 3.31 4.60 -6.87
C MET A 35 4.50 4.64 -7.83
N ALA A 36 5.36 5.67 -7.73
CA ALA A 36 6.58 5.73 -8.53
C ALA A 36 7.53 4.54 -8.24
N ALA A 37 7.60 4.08 -6.99
CA ALA A 37 8.36 2.88 -6.63
C ALA A 37 7.71 1.61 -7.18
N VAL A 38 6.38 1.48 -7.14
CA VAL A 38 5.64 0.37 -7.77
C VAL A 38 5.93 0.30 -9.27
N ASP A 39 5.82 1.43 -9.97
CA ASP A 39 6.04 1.47 -11.42
C ASP A 39 7.50 1.14 -11.78
N ALA A 40 8.46 1.68 -11.03
CA ALA A 40 9.87 1.35 -11.21
C ALA A 40 10.18 -0.12 -10.89
N ALA A 41 9.55 -0.69 -9.87
CA ALA A 41 9.69 -2.09 -9.49
C ALA A 41 9.08 -3.04 -10.55
N ALA A 42 7.93 -2.68 -11.11
CA ALA A 42 7.31 -3.43 -12.20
C ALA A 42 8.18 -3.42 -13.46
N MET A 43 8.74 -2.26 -13.82
CA MET A 43 9.73 -2.15 -14.90
C MET A 43 10.96 -3.01 -14.63
N GLN A 44 11.51 -2.98 -13.40
CA GLN A 44 12.66 -3.80 -13.01
C GLN A 44 12.36 -5.30 -13.09
N ALA A 45 11.12 -5.71 -12.80
CA ALA A 45 10.67 -7.10 -12.86
C ALA A 45 10.21 -7.55 -14.25
N GLY A 46 10.19 -6.67 -15.24
CA GLY A 46 9.67 -6.95 -16.59
C GLY A 46 8.14 -7.10 -16.66
N LEU A 47 7.40 -6.68 -15.63
CA LEU A 47 5.93 -6.69 -15.57
C LEU A 47 5.36 -5.38 -16.15
N THR A 48 5.65 -5.14 -17.42
CA THR A 48 5.28 -3.90 -18.10
C THR A 48 3.93 -3.98 -18.83
N ASP A 49 3.39 -5.18 -18.99
CA ASP A 49 2.04 -5.37 -19.50
C ASP A 49 1.01 -5.16 -18.39
N SER A 50 -0.18 -4.71 -18.77
CA SER A 50 -1.25 -4.41 -17.81
C SER A 50 -1.66 -5.62 -16.98
N ASP A 51 -1.64 -6.83 -17.55
CA ASP A 51 -2.11 -8.03 -16.86
C ASP A 51 -1.10 -8.45 -15.78
N GLY A 52 0.18 -8.51 -16.12
CA GLY A 52 1.28 -8.80 -15.21
C GLY A 52 1.40 -7.75 -14.09
N TYR A 53 1.29 -6.47 -14.41
CA TYR A 53 1.26 -5.42 -13.39
C TYR A 53 0.05 -5.56 -12.46
N MET A 54 -1.14 -5.82 -13.02
CA MET A 54 -2.36 -5.88 -12.21
C MET A 54 -2.46 -7.15 -11.35
N ALA A 55 -1.85 -8.25 -11.80
CA ALA A 55 -1.85 -9.53 -11.08
C ALA A 55 -1.12 -9.48 -9.73
N GLU A 56 -0.18 -8.55 -9.56
CA GLU A 56 0.64 -8.46 -8.34
C GLU A 56 0.03 -7.59 -7.24
N TRP A 57 -1.15 -7.00 -7.47
CA TRP A 57 -1.88 -6.30 -6.41
C TRP A 57 -2.47 -7.29 -5.42
N ARG A 58 -2.22 -7.06 -4.14
CA ARG A 58 -2.78 -7.84 -3.05
C ARG A 58 -3.36 -6.97 -1.94
N MET A 59 -4.38 -7.52 -1.29
CA MET A 59 -4.96 -6.93 -0.09
C MET A 59 -4.31 -7.60 1.12
N GLY A 60 -3.77 -6.80 2.03
CA GLY A 60 -3.28 -7.29 3.32
C GLY A 60 -4.41 -7.69 4.26
N ASP A 61 -4.02 -8.09 5.46
CA ASP A 61 -4.94 -8.60 6.47
C ASP A 61 -5.97 -7.54 6.91
N CYS A 62 -7.18 -8.03 7.21
CA CYS A 62 -8.27 -7.21 7.70
C CYS A 62 -8.14 -7.02 9.20
N GLN A 63 -7.86 -5.79 9.63
CA GLN A 63 -7.65 -5.46 11.04
C GLN A 63 -8.72 -4.48 11.51
N GLU A 64 -9.03 -4.50 12.81
CA GLU A 64 -9.99 -3.57 13.39
C GLU A 64 -9.37 -2.18 13.54
N ILE A 65 -10.16 -1.15 13.27
CA ILE A 65 -9.76 0.24 13.49
C ILE A 65 -9.98 0.57 14.97
N PRO A 66 -8.93 0.94 15.71
CA PRO A 66 -9.08 1.47 17.06
C PRO A 66 -9.57 2.91 17.01
N GLY A 67 -10.69 3.19 17.69
CA GLY A 67 -11.18 4.56 17.86
C GLY A 67 -11.81 5.18 16.61
N GLU A 68 -11.37 6.39 16.25
CA GLU A 68 -11.97 7.21 15.20
C GLU A 68 -11.36 6.86 13.81
N PRO A 69 -12.17 6.40 12.84
CA PRO A 69 -11.66 5.94 11.55
C PRO A 69 -10.89 6.95 10.71
N GLU A 70 -11.35 8.21 10.62
CA GLU A 70 -10.68 9.21 9.79
C GLU A 70 -9.26 9.50 10.32
N ALA A 71 -9.14 9.81 11.60
CA ALA A 71 -7.86 10.09 12.27
C ALA A 71 -6.92 8.88 12.26
N PHE A 72 -7.46 7.68 12.47
CA PHE A 72 -6.66 6.45 12.37
C PHE A 72 -6.09 6.26 10.96
N ALA A 73 -6.87 6.54 9.91
CA ALA A 73 -6.41 6.41 8.53
C ALA A 73 -5.22 7.32 8.23
N GLU A 74 -5.31 8.59 8.65
CA GLU A 74 -4.26 9.58 8.43
C GLU A 74 -2.99 9.22 9.20
N ALA A 75 -3.14 8.80 10.46
CA ALA A 75 -2.02 8.33 11.28
C ALA A 75 -1.35 7.10 10.68
N LEU A 76 -2.13 6.13 10.19
CA LEU A 76 -1.60 4.92 9.57
C LEU A 76 -0.89 5.21 8.25
N VAL A 77 -1.44 6.12 7.42
CA VAL A 77 -0.73 6.57 6.21
C VAL A 77 0.59 7.21 6.60
N ALA A 78 0.59 8.17 7.53
CA ALA A 78 1.83 8.84 7.98
C ALA A 78 2.85 7.86 8.55
N GLN A 79 2.40 6.85 9.31
CA GLN A 79 3.25 5.79 9.82
C GLN A 79 3.86 4.97 8.68
N LEU A 80 3.07 4.50 7.72
CA LEU A 80 3.59 3.76 6.57
C LEU A 80 4.56 4.61 5.75
N GLU A 81 4.33 5.92 5.64
CA GLU A 81 5.29 6.81 5.00
C GLU A 81 6.63 6.87 5.75
N ALA A 82 6.59 6.96 7.08
CA ALA A 82 7.79 6.97 7.90
C ALA A 82 8.54 5.62 7.85
N ASP A 83 7.81 4.50 7.90
CA ASP A 83 8.35 3.13 7.93
C ASP A 83 9.01 2.72 6.60
N TYR A 84 8.61 3.36 5.51
CA TYR A 84 9.17 3.13 4.17
C TYR A 84 9.88 4.39 3.67
N PRO A 85 11.08 4.71 4.19
CA PRO A 85 11.87 5.83 3.68
C PRO A 85 12.33 5.59 2.24
N GLY A 86 12.79 6.65 1.58
CA GLY A 86 13.20 6.60 0.18
C GLY A 86 14.26 5.52 -0.13
N ASP A 87 15.21 5.29 0.79
CA ASP A 87 16.22 4.24 0.64
C ASP A 87 15.63 2.83 0.64
N ARG A 88 14.67 2.55 1.53
CA ARG A 88 13.96 1.25 1.57
C ARG A 88 13.18 1.03 0.27
N LEU A 89 12.42 2.04 -0.18
CA LEU A 89 11.70 1.95 -1.45
C LEU A 89 12.64 1.70 -2.63
N ARG A 90 13.79 2.39 -2.69
CA ARG A 90 14.80 2.14 -3.73
C ARG A 90 15.36 0.71 -3.69
N GLN A 91 15.53 0.14 -2.50
CA GLN A 91 15.97 -1.25 -2.35
C GLN A 91 14.90 -2.22 -2.85
N MET A 92 13.64 -2.02 -2.47
CA MET A 92 12.52 -2.83 -2.96
C MET A 92 12.41 -2.74 -4.49
N VAL A 93 12.56 -1.54 -5.08
CA VAL A 93 12.60 -1.37 -6.55
C VAL A 93 13.66 -2.24 -7.19
N LYS A 94 14.90 -2.25 -6.67
CA LYS A 94 15.99 -3.12 -7.18
C LYS A 94 15.66 -4.60 -7.08
N GLN A 95 14.82 -4.98 -6.11
CA GLN A 95 14.35 -6.35 -5.89
C GLN A 95 13.04 -6.66 -6.65
N GLY A 96 12.58 -5.75 -7.52
CA GLY A 96 11.33 -5.91 -8.26
C GLY A 96 10.09 -5.75 -7.39
N GLY A 97 10.16 -5.08 -6.25
CA GLY A 97 9.01 -4.80 -5.37
C GLY A 97 8.82 -5.80 -4.24
N TRP A 98 9.76 -6.72 -4.06
CA TRP A 98 9.83 -7.60 -2.89
C TRP A 98 10.61 -6.95 -1.75
N GLU A 99 10.28 -7.34 -0.53
CA GLU A 99 11.06 -7.08 0.67
C GLU A 99 12.03 -8.26 0.91
N ALA A 100 13.30 -7.95 1.17
CA ALA A 100 14.35 -8.95 1.36
C ALA A 100 14.36 -9.61 2.75
#